data_AF-A0A536Z3K0-F1
#
_entry.id   AF-A0A536Z3K0-F1
#
_cell.length_a   1.000
_cell.length_b   1.000
_cell.length_c   1.000
_cell.angle_alpha   90.00
_cell.angle_beta   90.00
_cell.angle_gamma   90.00
#
_symmetry.space_group_name_H-M   'P 1'
#
loop_
_entity.id
_entity.type
_entity.pdbx_description
1 polymer ?
#
loop_
_entity_poly.entity_id
_entity_poly.type
_entity_poly.pdbx_seq_one_letter_code
_entity_poly.pdbx_strand_id
1 'polypeptide(L)' 'MQSSIIDTLPGAVDIMQEAIAQRRLAIEPPEVLLTPRLGSIGPFEYYRAAVAIAEGRKAVAQMLPAIRIAPAA' A
#
# COMPACT_ATOMS: atom_id res chain seq x y z
N MET A 1 12.64 27.59 6.73
CA MET A 1 12.09 26.71 5.68
C MET A 1 13.15 26.53 4.59
N GLN A 2 13.97 25.50 4.67
CA GLN A 2 14.74 25.07 3.50
C GLN A 2 13.86 24.08 2.73
N SER A 3 13.04 24.58 1.80
CA SER A 3 12.39 23.72 0.81
C SER A 3 13.44 23.36 -0.23
N SER A 4 14.22 22.32 0.05
CA SER A 4 15.08 21.69 -0.93
C SER A 4 14.22 20.83 -1.86
N ILE A 5 14.58 20.78 -3.14
CA ILE A 5 13.96 19.91 -4.13
C ILE A 5 14.07 18.43 -3.72
N ILE A 6 15.12 18.08 -2.96
CA ILE A 6 15.42 16.73 -2.49
C ILE A 6 14.33 16.19 -1.56
N ASP A 7 13.76 17.04 -0.70
CA ASP A 7 12.71 16.61 0.25
C ASP A 7 11.30 16.83 -0.32
N THR A 8 11.15 17.85 -1.18
CA THR A 8 9.83 18.23 -1.72
C THR A 8 9.35 17.26 -2.80
N LEU A 9 10.24 16.77 -3.68
CA LEU A 9 9.85 15.88 -4.77
C LEU A 9 9.33 14.52 -4.29
N PRO A 10 10.00 13.81 -3.35
CA PRO A 10 9.47 12.56 -2.81
C PRO A 10 8.09 12.75 -2.16
N GLY A 11 7.90 13.80 -1.36
CA GLY A 11 6.60 14.08 -0.75
C GLY A 11 5.50 14.37 -1.77
N ALA A 12 5.82 15.08 -2.86
CA ALA A 12 4.87 15.29 -3.96
C ALA A 12 4.50 13.98 -4.65
N VAL A 13 5.46 13.07 -4.85
CA VAL A 13 5.21 11.73 -5.41
C VAL A 13 4.33 10.90 -4.49
N ASP A 14 4.58 10.90 -3.17
CA ASP A 14 3.77 10.16 -2.20
C ASP A 14 2.30 10.63 -2.23
N ILE A 15 2.06 11.94 -2.26
CA ILE A 15 0.72 12.53 -2.39
C ILE A 15 0.04 12.08 -3.70
N MET A 16 0.77 12.14 -4.81
CA MET A 16 0.21 11.74 -6.11
C MET A 16 -0.12 10.25 -6.14
N GLN A 17 0.74 9.39 -5.58
CA GLN A 17 0.51 7.95 -5.50
C GLN A 17 -0.74 7.63 -4.68
N GLU A 18 -0.89 8.26 -3.51
CA GLU A 18 -2.08 8.08 -2.68
C GLU A 18 -3.35 8.53 -3.41
N ALA A 19 -3.34 9.70 -4.04
CA ALA A 19 -4.48 10.21 -4.79
C ALA A 19 -4.88 9.30 -5.98
N ILE A 20 -3.90 8.75 -6.70
CA ILE A 20 -4.14 7.81 -7.81
C ILE A 20 -4.74 6.51 -7.28
N ALA A 21 -4.19 5.96 -6.20
CA ALA A 21 -4.68 4.72 -5.60
C ALA A 21 -6.13 4.86 -5.11
N GLN A 22 -6.44 5.94 -4.38
CA GLN A 22 -7.79 6.23 -3.89
C GLN A 22 -8.79 6.39 -5.04
N ARG A 23 -8.40 7.09 -6.12
CA ARG A 23 -9.25 7.25 -7.32
C ARG A 23 -9.51 5.91 -8.01
N ARG A 24 -8.50 5.05 -8.15
CA ARG A 24 -8.68 3.72 -8.74
C ARG A 24 -9.69 2.89 -7.96
N LEU A 25 -9.56 2.84 -6.63
CA LEU A 25 -10.50 2.11 -5.77
C LEU A 25 -11.94 2.66 -5.85
N ALA A 26 -12.11 3.95 -6.10
CA ALA A 26 -13.43 4.56 -6.26
C ALA A 26 -14.05 4.30 -7.65
N ILE A 27 -13.21 4.17 -8.69
CA ILE A 27 -13.66 3.90 -10.07
C ILE A 27 -13.98 2.42 -10.24
N GLU A 28 -13.10 1.56 -9.74
CA GLU A 28 -13.17 0.11 -9.88
C GLU A 28 -12.91 -0.52 -8.50
N PRO A 29 -13.98 -0.76 -7.71
CA PRO A 29 -13.83 -1.35 -6.39
C PRO A 29 -13.35 -2.81 -6.54
N PRO A 30 -12.29 -3.22 -5.82
CA PRO A 30 -11.81 -4.60 -5.90
C PRO A 30 -12.81 -5.55 -5.25
N GLU A 31 -12.84 -6.82 -5.66
CA GLU A 31 -13.67 -7.81 -4.95
C GLU A 31 -13.19 -8.00 -3.51
N VAL A 32 -11.86 -7.92 -3.30
CA VAL A 32 -11.23 -7.97 -1.98
C VAL A 32 -10.12 -6.94 -1.89
N LEU A 33 -10.22 -6.05 -0.92
CA LEU A 33 -9.17 -5.09 -0.58
C LEU A 33 -8.32 -5.61 0.59
N LEU A 34 -7.00 -5.70 0.40
CA LEU A 34 -6.05 -6.03 1.46
C LEU A 34 -5.33 -4.75 1.93
N THR A 35 -5.32 -4.53 3.24
CA THR A 35 -4.70 -3.35 3.88
C THR A 35 -3.63 -3.78 4.91
N PRO A 36 -2.47 -4.30 4.47
CA PRO A 36 -1.39 -4.68 5.37
C PRO A 36 -0.89 -3.48 6.19
N ARG A 37 -0.67 -3.68 7.49
CA ARG A 37 -0.26 -2.61 8.42
C ARG A 37 1.27 -2.51 8.50
N LEU A 38 1.84 -1.75 7.57
CA LEU A 38 3.30 -1.56 7.46
C LEU A 38 3.86 -0.47 8.40
N GLY A 39 3.00 0.39 8.96
CA GLY A 39 3.44 1.54 9.76
C GLY A 39 4.27 2.51 8.91
N SER A 40 5.29 3.14 9.51
CA SER A 40 6.18 4.08 8.83
C SER A 40 7.34 3.36 8.12
N ILE A 41 7.05 2.40 7.23
CA ILE A 41 8.06 1.85 6.32
C ILE A 41 8.12 2.74 5.08
N GLY A 42 9.30 3.33 4.83
CA GLY A 42 9.52 4.16 3.65
C GLY A 42 9.75 3.34 2.37
N PRO A 43 9.52 3.92 1.18
CA PRO A 43 9.59 3.21 -0.11
C PRO A 43 10.98 2.63 -0.44
N PHE A 44 12.05 3.18 0.16
CA PHE A 44 13.44 2.76 -0.07
C PHE A 44 14.09 2.08 1.14
N GLU A 45 13.30 1.73 2.16
CA GLU A 45 13.80 1.06 3.37
C GLU A 45 13.98 -0.46 3.17
N TYR A 46 14.79 -0.86 2.19
CA TYR A 46 14.98 -2.27 1.80
C TYR A 46 15.47 -3.17 2.95
N TYR A 47 16.19 -2.60 3.92
CA TYR A 47 16.63 -3.28 5.13
C TYR A 47 15.46 -3.80 6.00
N ARG A 48 14.24 -3.28 5.81
CA ARG A 48 13.01 -3.70 6.52
C ARG A 48 12.14 -4.64 5.69
N ALA A 49 12.60 -5.11 4.53
CA ALA A 49 11.81 -5.96 3.63
C ALA A 49 11.22 -7.20 4.32
N ALA A 50 11.97 -7.84 5.23
CA ALA A 50 11.48 -9.00 5.98
C ALA A 50 10.20 -8.69 6.79
N VAL A 51 10.12 -7.50 7.40
CA VAL A 51 8.94 -7.05 8.17
C VAL A 51 7.75 -6.84 7.23
N ALA A 52 7.97 -6.16 6.10
CA ALA A 52 6.92 -5.92 5.12
C ALA A 52 6.36 -7.21 4.51
N ILE A 53 7.23 -8.18 4.19
CA ILE A 53 6.84 -9.49 3.66
C ILE A 53 6.01 -10.26 4.70
N ALA A 54 6.44 -10.26 5.97
CA ALA A 54 5.74 -10.95 7.04
C ALA A 54 4.33 -10.36 7.26
N GLU A 55 4.19 -9.04 7.30
CA GLU A 55 2.87 -8.39 7.42
C GLU A 55 1.99 -8.62 6.19
N GLY A 56 2.56 -8.66 4.99
CA GLY A 56 1.82 -9.03 3.77
C GLY A 56 1.26 -10.46 3.86
N ARG A 57 2.09 -11.43 4.26
CA ARG A 57 1.65 -12.82 4.46
C ARG A 57 0.53 -12.93 5.50
N LYS A 58 0.67 -12.19 6.60
CA LYS A 58 -0.34 -12.15 7.67
C LYS A 58 -1.66 -11.52 7.19
N ALA A 59 -1.61 -10.42 6.44
CA ALA A 59 -2.80 -9.79 5.87
C ALA A 59 -3.54 -10.73 4.93
N VAL A 60 -2.82 -11.46 4.06
CA VAL A 60 -3.40 -12.48 3.19
C VAL A 60 -4.04 -13.61 4.01
N ALA A 61 -3.32 -14.14 5.01
CA ALA A 61 -3.83 -15.23 5.84
C ALA A 61 -5.14 -14.86 6.57
N GLN A 62 -5.24 -13.62 7.06
CA GLN A 62 -6.45 -13.08 7.70
C GLN A 62 -7.61 -12.93 6.72
N MET A 63 -7.31 -12.57 5.46
CA MET A 63 -8.31 -12.33 4.42
C MET A 63 -8.64 -13.57 3.57
N LEU A 64 -7.99 -14.71 3.80
CA LEU A 64 -8.24 -15.96 3.06
C LEU A 64 -9.73 -16.33 2.93
N PRO A 65 -10.58 -16.17 3.97
CA PRO A 65 -12.02 -16.43 3.81
C PRO A 65 -12.68 -15.55 2.76
N ALA A 66 -12.40 -14.24 2.77
CA ALA A 66 -12.95 -13.30 1.80
C ALA A 66 -12.42 -13.56 0.38
N ILE A 67 -11.13 -13.87 0.26
CA ILE A 67 -10.49 -14.20 -1.03
C ILE A 67 -11.13 -15.45 -1.67
N ARG A 68 -11.44 -16.47 -0.87
CA ARG A 68 -12.00 -17.74 -1.38
C ARG A 68 -13.43 -17.64 -1.89
N ILE A 69 -14.21 -16.69 -1.38
CA ILE A 69 -15.61 -16.49 -1.78
C ILE A 69 -15.76 -15.38 -2.82
N ALA A 70 -14.69 -14.64 -3.10
CA ALA A 70 -14.68 -13.64 -4.15
C ALA A 70 -14.95 -14.33 -5.50
N PRO A 71 -15.82 -13.76 -6.35
CA PRO A 71 -16.04 -14.32 -7.68
C PRO A 71 -14.71 -14.28 -8.45
N ALA A 72 -14.40 -15.37 -9.15
CA ALA A 72 -13.31 -15.34 -10.11
C ALA A 72 -13.72 -14.42 -11.27
N ALA A 73 -12.92 -13.39 -11.54
CA ALA A 73 -13.05 -12.55 -12.72
C ALA A 73 -12.93 -13.37 -14.02
#